data_AF-A0A1M5ZX46-F1
#
_entry.id   AF-A0A1M5ZX46-F1
#
_cell.length_a   1.000
_cell.length_b   1.000
_cell.length_c   1.000
_cell.angle_alpha   90.00
_cell.angle_beta   90.00
_cell.angle_gamma   90.00
#
_symmetry.space_group_name_H-M   'P 1'
#
loop_
_entity.id
_entity.type
_entity.pdbx_description
1 polymer ?
#
loop_
_entity_poly.entity_id
_entity_poly.type
_entity_poly.pdbx_seq_one_letter_code
_entity_poly.pdbx_strand_id
1 'polypeptide(L)'
;MSQQLKKEITLLSGIGQLSTTLMGTGLFMIPAISAGIAGEMTSWAWLFLFIAVCPVALTFAALGKHYPNAGGTAHFVRIALNKPHLGNAVTWLFLSVIPVGVPAAILLAGGFLQQLLPGPFNTSLSAQILTLCLLVFVNLSGAKASGHLQTLIAASIFALVVALLWCSHITTNDLAMPPLDITSVKPVAAALSVMFWCFVGIEAFAHMGEEFKNPERDFPLSILAGCLIAGLTYWACSIVVIKWGGLWFT
;
A
#
# COMPACT_ATOMS: atom_id res chain seq x y z
N MET A 1 -10.38 28.40 -17.99
CA MET A 1 -11.24 27.95 -16.87
C MET A 1 -10.36 27.19 -15.89
N SER A 2 -9.95 27.80 -14.78
CA SER A 2 -9.29 27.06 -13.70
C SER A 2 -10.32 26.13 -13.06
N GLN A 3 -10.24 24.83 -13.32
CA GLN A 3 -10.98 23.86 -12.52
C GLN A 3 -10.46 23.99 -11.08
N GLN A 4 -11.19 24.70 -10.23
CA GLN A 4 -10.95 24.66 -8.79
C GLN A 4 -11.22 23.22 -8.36
N LEU A 5 -10.16 22.52 -7.92
CA LEU A 5 -10.27 21.21 -7.30
C LEU A 5 -11.26 21.31 -6.13
N LYS A 6 -12.25 20.42 -6.10
CA LYS A 6 -13.24 20.41 -5.02
C LYS A 6 -12.57 19.87 -3.76
N LYS A 7 -12.52 20.69 -2.71
CA LYS A 7 -11.99 20.33 -1.39
C LYS A 7 -12.95 19.39 -0.67
N GLU A 8 -12.99 18.12 -1.09
CA GLU A 8 -13.94 17.13 -0.57
C GLU A 8 -13.30 16.19 0.46
N ILE A 9 -11.96 16.07 0.49
CA ILE A 9 -11.28 15.08 1.34
C ILE A 9 -11.24 15.57 2.79
N THR A 10 -11.81 14.76 3.67
CA THR A 10 -11.75 14.91 5.13
C THR A 10 -10.63 14.04 5.70
N LEU A 11 -10.18 14.32 6.93
CA LEU A 11 -9.16 13.53 7.62
C LEU A 11 -9.45 12.02 7.59
N LEU A 12 -10.65 11.60 7.98
CA LEU A 12 -10.99 10.17 8.04
C LEU A 12 -10.99 9.52 6.64
N SER A 13 -11.52 10.24 5.64
CA SER A 13 -11.51 9.77 4.26
C SER A 13 -10.09 9.68 3.70
N GLY A 14 -9.22 10.64 4.03
CA GLY A 14 -7.81 10.65 3.63
C GLY A 14 -7.02 9.50 4.27
N ILE A 15 -7.23 9.25 5.57
CA ILE A 15 -6.64 8.09 6.25
C ILE A 15 -7.08 6.79 5.59
N GLY A 16 -8.39 6.63 5.35
CA GLY A 16 -8.93 5.42 4.70
C GLY A 16 -8.39 5.25 3.28
N GLN A 17 -8.34 6.32 2.50
CA GLN A 17 -7.82 6.30 1.13
C GLN A 17 -6.35 5.93 1.09
N LEU A 18 -5.50 6.57 1.91
CA LEU A 18 -4.08 6.21 1.94
C LEU A 18 -3.89 4.78 2.44
N SER A 19 -4.53 4.40 3.55
CA SER A 19 -4.37 3.04 4.12
C SER A 19 -4.76 1.99 3.08
N THR A 20 -5.89 2.15 2.40
CA THR A 20 -6.34 1.20 1.38
C THR A 20 -5.47 1.19 0.14
N THR A 21 -4.95 2.34 -0.29
CA THR A 21 -4.00 2.40 -1.41
C THR A 21 -2.71 1.66 -1.07
N LEU A 22 -2.16 1.84 0.14
CA LEU A 22 -0.96 1.14 0.58
C LEU A 22 -1.20 -0.37 0.76
N MET A 23 -2.34 -0.73 1.36
CA MET A 23 -2.70 -2.13 1.60
C MET A 23 -2.99 -2.86 0.27
N GLY A 24 -3.70 -2.21 -0.64
CA GLY A 24 -3.90 -2.57 -2.05
C GLY A 24 -3.88 -4.07 -2.36
N THR A 25 -3.12 -4.44 -3.38
CA THR A 25 -2.87 -5.83 -3.77
C THR A 25 -1.81 -6.52 -2.90
N GLY A 26 -1.07 -5.74 -2.09
CA GLY A 26 0.03 -6.25 -1.29
C GLY A 26 -0.41 -6.96 0.00
N LEU A 27 -1.57 -6.60 0.56
CA LEU A 27 -1.97 -7.00 1.93
C LEU A 27 -1.90 -8.49 2.20
N PHE A 28 -2.35 -9.31 1.24
CA PHE A 28 -2.39 -10.76 1.42
C PHE A 28 -1.15 -11.46 0.87
N MET A 29 -0.54 -10.89 -0.18
CA MET A 29 0.58 -11.52 -0.88
C MET A 29 1.91 -11.26 -0.18
N ILE A 30 2.17 -10.01 0.23
CA ILE A 30 3.48 -9.59 0.76
C ILE A 30 3.79 -10.25 2.11
N PRO A 31 2.86 -10.36 3.06
CA PRO A 31 3.10 -11.13 4.28
C PRO A 31 3.44 -12.60 3.99
N ALA A 32 2.79 -13.23 3.01
CA ALA A 32 3.08 -14.61 2.62
C ALA A 32 4.45 -14.77 1.94
N ILE A 33 4.79 -13.88 1.00
CA ILE A 33 6.10 -13.89 0.33
C ILE A 33 7.22 -13.63 1.34
N SER A 34 7.05 -12.61 2.19
CA SER A 34 8.07 -12.25 3.18
C SER A 34 8.26 -13.34 4.23
N ALA A 35 7.19 -13.97 4.71
CA ALA A 35 7.26 -15.14 5.57
C ALA A 35 7.97 -16.32 4.87
N GLY A 36 7.76 -16.53 3.57
CA GLY A 36 8.48 -17.55 2.81
C GLY A 36 9.98 -17.27 2.66
N ILE A 37 10.39 -16.00 2.64
CA ILE A 37 11.81 -15.59 2.51
C ILE A 37 12.54 -15.59 3.86
N ALA A 38 11.90 -15.04 4.90
CA ALA A 38 12.55 -14.74 6.17
C ALA A 38 11.99 -15.55 7.36
N GLY A 39 10.92 -16.32 7.18
CA GLY A 39 10.30 -17.11 8.24
C GLY A 39 9.88 -16.23 9.42
N GLU A 40 10.23 -16.65 10.63
CA GLU A 40 9.99 -15.87 11.86
C GLU A 40 10.75 -14.53 11.90
N MET A 41 11.84 -14.39 11.15
CA MET A 41 12.61 -13.13 11.05
C MET A 41 11.83 -12.02 10.33
N THR A 42 10.71 -12.34 9.69
CA THR A 42 9.81 -11.38 9.02
C THR A 42 9.30 -10.31 9.99
N SER A 43 9.12 -10.64 11.27
CA SER A 43 8.76 -9.68 12.31
C SER A 43 9.81 -8.57 12.47
N TRP A 44 11.10 -8.92 12.38
CA TRP A 44 12.20 -7.96 12.38
C TRP A 44 12.24 -7.13 11.10
N ALA A 45 11.98 -7.75 9.94
CA ALA A 45 11.89 -7.04 8.67
C ALA A 45 10.80 -5.95 8.71
N TRP A 46 9.61 -6.26 9.25
CA TRP A 46 8.56 -5.25 9.46
C TRP A 46 9.02 -4.10 10.35
N LEU A 47 9.68 -4.40 11.48
CA LEU A 47 10.17 -3.36 12.39
C LEU A 47 11.18 -2.43 11.70
N PHE A 48 12.17 -2.99 10.99
CA PHE A 48 13.14 -2.19 10.24
C PHE A 48 12.49 -1.38 9.12
N LEU A 49 11.50 -1.95 8.44
CA LEU A 49 10.74 -1.25 7.41
C LEU A 49 10.00 -0.05 7.98
N PHE A 50 9.33 -0.19 9.12
CA PHE A 50 8.65 0.92 9.79
C PHE A 50 9.61 2.05 10.15
N ILE A 51 10.79 1.70 10.67
CA ILE A 51 11.83 2.68 10.99
C ILE A 51 12.30 3.40 9.71
N ALA A 52 12.48 2.66 8.61
CA ALA A 52 12.93 3.22 7.33
C ALA A 52 11.86 4.10 6.65
N VAL A 53 10.58 3.74 6.77
CA VAL A 53 9.46 4.47 6.16
C VAL A 53 9.09 5.71 6.97
N CYS A 54 9.26 5.69 8.29
CA CYS A 54 8.92 6.82 9.16
C CYS A 54 9.52 8.17 8.69
N PRO A 55 10.84 8.31 8.41
CA PRO A 55 11.39 9.57 7.91
C PRO A 55 10.85 9.95 6.52
N VAL A 56 10.53 8.97 5.67
CA VAL A 56 9.93 9.21 4.36
C VAL A 56 8.50 9.77 4.53
N ALA A 57 7.68 9.14 5.36
CA ALA A 57 6.33 9.61 5.66
C ALA A 57 6.34 11.01 6.30
N LEU A 58 7.26 11.26 7.24
CA LEU A 58 7.42 12.57 7.89
C LEU A 58 7.85 13.66 6.91
N THR A 59 8.75 13.35 5.97
CA THR A 59 9.18 14.33 4.95
C THR A 59 8.04 14.66 3.99
N PHE A 60 7.28 13.67 3.51
CA PHE A 60 6.09 13.91 2.70
C PHE A 60 5.00 14.67 3.45
N ALA A 61 4.77 14.33 4.72
CA ALA A 61 3.82 15.04 5.58
C ALA A 61 4.21 16.51 5.76
N ALA A 62 5.49 16.80 6.06
CA ALA A 62 5.99 18.16 6.23
C ALA A 62 5.94 18.97 4.92
N LEU A 63 6.36 18.37 3.80
CA LEU A 63 6.34 19.02 2.49
C LEU A 63 4.93 19.31 2.00
N GLY A 64 4.01 18.34 2.10
CA GLY A 64 2.62 18.56 1.69
C GLY A 64 1.84 19.50 2.60
N LYS A 65 2.23 19.60 3.88
CA LYS A 65 1.72 20.64 4.79
C LYS A 65 2.11 22.05 4.34
N HIS A 66 3.38 22.25 3.96
CA HIS A 66 3.91 23.58 3.62
C HIS A 66 3.70 23.99 2.17
N TYR A 67 3.63 23.02 1.25
CA TYR A 67 3.54 23.24 -0.19
C TYR A 67 2.42 22.39 -0.81
N PRO A 68 1.15 22.56 -0.40
CA PRO A 68 0.05 21.78 -0.97
C PRO A 68 -0.13 22.15 -2.45
N ASN A 69 0.26 21.24 -3.35
CA ASN A 69 0.13 21.45 -4.78
C ASN A 69 -0.25 20.16 -5.53
N ALA A 70 -1.14 20.27 -6.52
CA ALA A 70 -1.53 19.13 -7.38
C ALA A 70 -0.34 18.51 -8.16
N GLY A 71 0.75 19.27 -8.34
CA GLY A 71 2.00 18.77 -8.91
C GLY A 71 2.76 17.78 -8.02
N GLY A 72 2.33 17.58 -6.77
CA GLY A 72 2.84 16.56 -5.84
C GLY A 72 4.36 16.54 -5.73
N THR A 73 4.96 15.36 -5.88
CA THR A 73 6.41 15.15 -5.70
C THR A 73 7.27 15.95 -6.68
N ALA A 74 6.80 16.12 -7.92
CA ALA A 74 7.49 16.92 -8.93
C ALA A 74 7.51 18.40 -8.56
N HIS A 75 6.45 18.90 -7.90
CA HIS A 75 6.41 20.27 -7.41
C HIS A 75 7.43 20.52 -6.30
N PHE A 76 7.57 19.59 -5.34
CA PHE A 76 8.58 19.70 -4.27
C PHE A 76 9.99 19.82 -4.84
N VAL A 77 10.33 19.02 -5.85
CA VAL A 77 11.66 19.06 -6.48
C VAL A 77 11.89 20.34 -7.28
N ARG A 78 10.85 20.87 -7.95
CA ARG A 78 10.94 22.16 -8.65
C ARG A 78 11.26 23.31 -7.70
N ILE A 79 10.61 23.37 -6.54
CA ILE A 79 10.85 24.41 -5.54
C ILE A 79 12.22 24.22 -4.89
N ALA A 80 12.57 23.00 -4.49
CA ALA A 80 13.82 22.75 -3.76
C ALA A 80 15.07 23.02 -4.60
N LEU A 81 15.03 22.68 -5.90
CA LEU A 81 16.22 22.75 -6.77
C LEU A 81 16.20 23.95 -7.72
N ASN A 82 15.13 24.74 -7.76
CA ASN A 82 14.92 25.87 -8.68
C ASN A 82 15.22 25.53 -10.17
N LYS A 83 15.10 24.25 -10.54
CA LYS A 83 15.42 23.74 -11.88
C LYS A 83 14.21 22.98 -12.45
N PRO A 84 13.48 23.56 -13.43
CA PRO A 84 12.25 22.95 -13.96
C PRO A 84 12.48 21.60 -14.64
N HIS A 85 13.66 21.38 -15.25
CA HIS A 85 14.02 20.11 -15.88
C HIS A 85 14.09 18.94 -14.89
N LEU A 86 14.52 19.17 -13.65
CA LEU A 86 14.57 18.12 -12.62
C LEU A 86 13.18 17.74 -12.13
N GLY A 87 12.27 18.71 -12.03
CA GLY A 87 10.85 18.43 -11.82
C GLY A 87 10.26 17.56 -12.92
N ASN A 88 10.57 17.86 -14.19
CA ASN A 88 10.12 17.04 -15.32
C ASN A 88 10.70 15.63 -15.26
N ALA A 89 11.97 15.47 -14.89
CA ALA A 89 12.57 14.15 -14.71
C ALA A 89 11.83 13.33 -13.64
N VAL A 90 11.45 13.94 -12.51
CA VAL A 90 10.64 13.29 -11.46
C VAL A 90 9.25 12.93 -11.97
N THR A 91 8.61 13.80 -12.75
CA THR A 91 7.34 13.47 -13.40
C THR A 91 7.47 12.25 -14.33
N TRP A 92 8.54 12.18 -15.13
CA TRP A 92 8.82 11.03 -15.99
C TRP A 92 9.10 9.75 -15.20
N LEU A 93 9.83 9.85 -14.08
CA LEU A 93 10.06 8.73 -13.17
C LEU A 93 8.77 8.27 -12.50
N PHE A 94 7.89 9.19 -12.12
CA PHE A 94 6.59 8.82 -11.57
C PHE A 94 5.71 8.13 -12.63
N LEU A 95 5.71 8.64 -13.87
CA LEU A 95 4.99 8.02 -14.98
C LEU A 95 5.55 6.64 -15.36
N SER A 96 6.85 6.39 -15.19
CA SER A 96 7.44 5.08 -15.47
C SER A 96 7.06 4.00 -14.46
N VAL A 97 6.50 4.38 -13.29
CA VAL A 97 5.92 3.42 -12.34
C VAL A 97 4.64 2.78 -12.91
N ILE A 98 3.85 3.51 -13.71
CA ILE A 98 2.58 3.01 -14.27
C ILE A 98 2.77 1.71 -15.09
N PRO A 99 3.66 1.66 -16.10
CA PRO A 99 3.85 0.44 -16.90
C PRO A 99 4.43 -0.74 -16.11
N VAL A 100 5.02 -0.51 -14.93
CA VAL A 100 5.56 -1.58 -14.08
C VAL A 100 4.52 -2.02 -13.03
N GLY A 101 3.86 -1.05 -12.40
CA GLY A 101 2.94 -1.29 -11.29
C GLY A 101 1.57 -1.78 -11.70
N VAL A 102 1.04 -1.32 -12.84
CA VAL A 102 -0.27 -1.79 -13.32
C VAL A 102 -0.25 -3.29 -13.66
N PRO A 103 0.75 -3.82 -14.42
CA PRO A 103 0.85 -5.26 -14.64
C PRO A 103 1.03 -6.06 -13.36
N ALA A 104 1.85 -5.58 -12.41
CA ALA A 104 2.02 -6.22 -11.12
C ALA A 104 0.68 -6.29 -10.36
N ALA A 105 -0.07 -5.18 -10.30
CA ALA A 105 -1.38 -5.15 -9.64
C ALA A 105 -2.40 -6.10 -10.31
N ILE A 106 -2.43 -6.16 -11.65
CA ILE A 106 -3.32 -7.07 -12.40
C ILE A 106 -2.92 -8.52 -12.18
N LEU A 107 -1.63 -8.84 -12.12
CA LEU A 107 -1.16 -10.19 -11.84
C LEU A 107 -1.60 -10.65 -10.44
N LEU A 108 -1.42 -9.79 -9.43
CA LEU A 108 -1.81 -10.08 -8.06
C LEU A 108 -3.33 -10.25 -7.93
N ALA A 109 -4.12 -9.29 -8.43
CA ALA A 109 -5.58 -9.33 -8.38
C ALA A 109 -6.16 -10.49 -9.22
N GLY A 110 -5.59 -10.74 -10.40
CA GLY A 110 -5.92 -11.85 -11.27
C GLY A 110 -5.64 -13.20 -10.61
N GLY A 111 -4.56 -13.32 -9.82
CA GLY A 111 -4.26 -14.53 -9.04
C GLY A 111 -5.35 -14.87 -8.02
N PHE A 112 -5.89 -13.87 -7.31
CA PHE A 112 -7.03 -14.08 -6.41
C PHE A 112 -8.31 -14.42 -7.17
N LEU A 113 -8.60 -13.70 -8.26
CA LEU A 113 -9.80 -13.94 -9.07
C LEU A 113 -9.77 -15.32 -9.73
N GLN A 114 -8.59 -15.78 -10.13
CA GLN A 114 -8.37 -17.09 -10.71
C GLN A 114 -8.86 -18.22 -9.78
N GLN A 115 -8.63 -18.11 -8.47
CA GLN A 115 -9.10 -19.10 -7.48
C GLN A 115 -10.63 -19.13 -7.32
N LEU A 116 -11.31 -18.06 -7.69
CA LEU A 116 -12.77 -17.95 -7.64
C LEU A 116 -13.45 -18.38 -8.96
N LEU A 117 -12.69 -18.54 -10.04
CA LEU A 117 -13.23 -18.89 -11.35
C LEU A 117 -13.51 -20.40 -11.47
N PRO A 118 -14.61 -20.78 -12.16
CA PRO A 118 -14.90 -22.18 -12.46
C PRO A 118 -13.75 -22.82 -13.24
N GLY A 119 -13.46 -24.10 -12.97
CA GLY A 119 -12.35 -24.87 -13.57
C GLY A 119 -12.03 -24.60 -15.05
N PRO A 120 -12.99 -24.59 -15.99
CA PRO A 120 -12.69 -24.35 -17.41
C PRO A 120 -12.22 -22.91 -17.73
N PHE A 121 -12.51 -21.93 -16.86
CA PHE A 121 -12.11 -20.53 -17.02
C PHE A 121 -10.97 -20.12 -16.08
N ASN A 122 -10.44 -21.05 -15.29
CA ASN A 122 -9.36 -20.85 -14.31
C ASN A 122 -7.98 -20.84 -15.00
N THR A 123 -7.82 -19.99 -16.02
CA THR A 123 -6.51 -19.72 -16.64
C THR A 123 -5.98 -18.38 -16.15
N SER A 124 -4.66 -18.27 -15.97
CA SER A 124 -4.07 -17.00 -15.51
C SER A 124 -4.40 -15.85 -16.45
N LEU A 125 -4.37 -16.10 -17.77
CA LEU A 125 -4.68 -15.09 -18.79
C LEU A 125 -6.14 -14.61 -18.72
N SER A 126 -7.12 -15.52 -18.59
CA SER A 126 -8.54 -15.15 -18.52
C SER A 126 -8.85 -14.34 -17.26
N ALA A 127 -8.26 -14.72 -16.12
CA ALA A 127 -8.42 -13.99 -14.87
C ALA A 127 -7.82 -12.58 -14.94
N GLN A 128 -6.65 -12.42 -15.56
CA GLN A 128 -6.01 -11.11 -15.78
C GLN A 128 -6.83 -10.23 -16.73
N ILE A 129 -7.32 -10.77 -17.84
CA ILE A 129 -8.19 -10.05 -18.79
C ILE A 129 -9.47 -9.61 -18.09
N LEU A 130 -10.12 -10.50 -17.34
CA LEU A 130 -11.33 -10.18 -16.59
C LEU A 130 -11.09 -9.08 -15.55
N THR A 131 -9.99 -9.16 -14.82
CA THR A 131 -9.57 -8.13 -13.85
C THR A 131 -9.38 -6.77 -14.53
N LEU A 132 -8.69 -6.73 -15.67
CA LEU A 132 -8.49 -5.51 -16.45
C LEU A 132 -9.82 -4.94 -16.95
N CYS A 133 -10.72 -5.77 -17.48
CA CYS A 133 -12.05 -5.35 -17.91
C CYS A 133 -12.88 -4.76 -16.76
N LEU A 134 -12.85 -5.37 -15.58
CA LEU A 134 -13.54 -4.85 -14.38
C LEU A 134 -12.98 -3.49 -13.95
N LEU A 135 -11.65 -3.33 -13.93
CA LEU A 135 -11.01 -2.06 -13.60
C LEU A 135 -11.39 -0.95 -14.57
N VAL A 136 -11.37 -1.23 -15.89
CA VAL A 136 -11.81 -0.28 -16.91
C VAL A 136 -13.28 0.07 -16.74
N PHE A 137 -14.14 -0.92 -16.49
CA PHE A 137 -15.57 -0.68 -16.27
C PHE A 137 -15.85 0.22 -15.05
N VAL A 138 -15.18 -0.03 -13.93
CA VAL A 138 -15.28 0.81 -12.72
C VAL A 138 -14.76 2.22 -13.00
N ASN A 139 -13.65 2.34 -13.73
CA ASN A 139 -13.08 3.63 -14.11
C ASN A 139 -14.05 4.45 -14.98
N LEU A 140 -14.71 3.80 -15.95
CA LEU A 140 -15.71 4.43 -16.83
C LEU A 140 -17.02 4.76 -16.10
N SER A 141 -17.36 4.04 -15.03
CA SER A 141 -18.56 4.28 -14.21
C SER A 141 -18.48 5.56 -13.36
N GLY A 142 -17.34 6.25 -13.38
CA GLY A 142 -17.14 7.57 -12.79
C GLY A 142 -16.54 7.55 -11.38
N ALA A 143 -15.94 8.69 -11.00
CA ALA A 143 -15.15 8.82 -9.77
C ALA A 143 -15.94 8.54 -8.48
N LYS A 144 -17.25 8.83 -8.45
CA LYS A 144 -18.11 8.54 -7.28
C LYS A 144 -18.28 7.04 -7.06
N ALA A 145 -18.48 6.27 -8.13
CA ALA A 145 -18.59 4.81 -8.05
C ALA A 145 -17.27 4.18 -7.57
N SER A 146 -16.14 4.68 -8.09
CA SER A 146 -14.80 4.26 -7.64
C SER A 146 -14.57 4.53 -6.15
N GLY A 147 -14.96 5.70 -5.64
CA GLY A 147 -14.82 6.03 -4.22
C GLY A 147 -15.68 5.16 -3.30
N HIS A 148 -16.92 4.86 -3.68
CA HIS A 148 -17.79 3.95 -2.93
C HIS A 148 -17.21 2.52 -2.92
N LEU A 149 -16.72 2.05 -4.07
CA LEU A 149 -16.08 0.73 -4.17
C LEU A 149 -14.81 0.66 -3.31
N GLN A 150 -13.97 1.70 -3.33
CA GLN A 150 -12.78 1.77 -2.48
C GLN A 150 -13.13 1.69 -0.99
N THR A 151 -14.19 2.39 -0.57
CA THR A 151 -14.68 2.33 0.82
C THR A 151 -15.19 0.94 1.18
N LEU A 152 -15.92 0.28 0.28
CA LEU A 152 -16.40 -1.09 0.48
C LEU A 152 -15.23 -2.08 0.60
N ILE A 153 -14.22 -1.95 -0.27
CA ILE A 153 -12.99 -2.76 -0.23
C ILE A 153 -12.25 -2.53 1.09
N ALA A 154 -12.12 -1.26 1.53
CA ALA A 154 -11.54 -0.91 2.83
C ALA A 154 -12.21 -1.67 3.98
N ALA A 155 -13.54 -1.58 4.04
CA ALA A 155 -14.35 -2.19 5.09
C ALA A 155 -14.23 -3.72 5.05
N SER A 156 -14.24 -4.31 3.85
CA SER A 156 -14.11 -5.76 3.65
C SER A 156 -12.76 -6.27 4.11
N ILE A 157 -11.68 -5.55 3.76
CA ILE A 157 -10.33 -5.86 4.21
C ILE A 157 -10.23 -5.78 5.74
N PHE A 158 -10.73 -4.70 6.34
CA PHE A 158 -10.69 -4.52 7.78
C PHE A 158 -11.47 -5.64 8.51
N ALA A 159 -12.67 -5.95 8.02
CA ALA A 159 -13.47 -7.06 8.56
C ALA A 159 -12.75 -8.41 8.45
N LEU A 160 -12.10 -8.68 7.32
CA LEU A 160 -11.34 -9.91 7.11
C LEU A 160 -10.14 -10.00 8.07
N VAL A 161 -9.38 -8.92 8.24
CA VAL A 161 -8.24 -8.88 9.17
C VAL A 161 -8.72 -9.14 10.60
N VAL A 162 -9.80 -8.51 11.03
CA VAL A 162 -10.38 -8.74 12.36
C VAL A 162 -10.82 -10.20 12.52
N ALA A 163 -11.47 -10.77 11.51
CA ALA A 163 -11.88 -12.18 11.53
C ALA A 163 -10.67 -13.14 11.60
N LEU A 164 -9.60 -12.86 10.85
CA LEU A 164 -8.36 -13.63 10.89
C LEU A 164 -7.70 -13.57 12.25
N LEU A 165 -7.61 -12.39 12.85
CA LEU A 165 -7.06 -12.21 14.20
C LEU A 165 -7.88 -12.98 15.24
N TRP A 166 -9.21 -12.95 15.12
CA TRP A 166 -10.12 -13.67 16.02
C TRP A 166 -9.98 -15.19 15.88
N CYS A 167 -9.95 -15.72 14.66
CA CYS A 167 -9.79 -17.15 14.40
C CYS A 167 -8.41 -17.69 14.76
N SER A 168 -7.37 -16.85 14.69
CA SER A 168 -5.98 -17.30 14.84
C SER A 168 -5.58 -17.62 16.29
N HIS A 169 -6.39 -17.28 17.31
CA HIS A 169 -6.11 -17.56 18.73
C HIS A 169 -4.65 -17.22 19.12
N ILE A 170 -4.18 -16.04 18.72
CA ILE A 170 -2.78 -15.61 18.86
C ILE A 170 -2.39 -15.63 20.34
N THR A 171 -1.34 -16.38 20.67
CA THR A 171 -0.80 -16.47 22.03
C THR A 171 0.45 -15.60 22.14
N THR A 172 0.84 -15.19 23.34
CA THR A 172 2.02 -14.33 23.57
C THR A 172 3.33 -14.91 23.01
N ASN A 173 3.43 -16.24 22.85
CA ASN A 173 4.57 -16.90 22.22
C ASN A 173 4.67 -16.65 20.71
N ASP A 174 3.55 -16.41 20.02
CA ASP A 174 3.52 -16.10 18.58
C ASP A 174 4.06 -14.68 18.28
N LEU A 175 4.16 -13.84 19.31
CA LEU A 175 4.73 -12.49 19.26
C LEU A 175 6.21 -12.47 19.63
N ALA A 176 6.78 -13.59 20.07
CA ALA A 176 8.17 -13.67 20.47
C ALA A 176 9.07 -13.49 19.24
N MET A 177 9.91 -12.45 19.26
CA MET A 177 10.87 -12.21 18.20
C MET A 177 12.09 -13.13 18.41
N PRO A 178 12.48 -13.94 17.41
CA PRO A 178 13.66 -14.78 17.51
C PRO A 178 14.93 -13.92 17.64
N PRO A 179 16.01 -14.46 18.24
CA PRO A 179 17.28 -13.74 18.36
C PRO A 179 17.85 -13.42 16.97
N LEU A 180 18.36 -12.20 16.80
CA LEU A 180 19.04 -11.79 15.57
C LEU A 180 20.42 -12.48 15.49
N ASP A 181 20.66 -13.19 14.39
CA ASP A 181 21.98 -13.73 14.04
C ASP A 181 22.46 -13.14 12.70
N ILE A 182 23.78 -13.19 12.47
CA ILE A 182 24.44 -12.71 11.25
C ILE A 182 23.89 -13.42 10.00
N THR A 183 23.47 -14.67 10.15
CA THR A 183 22.86 -15.49 9.09
C THR A 183 21.49 -14.96 8.66
N SER A 184 20.77 -14.26 9.54
CA SER A 184 19.44 -13.70 9.29
C SER A 184 19.46 -12.38 8.52
N VAL A 185 20.62 -11.72 8.37
CA VAL A 185 20.73 -10.41 7.71
C VAL A 185 20.30 -10.47 6.24
N LYS A 186 20.76 -11.49 5.50
CA LYS A 186 20.41 -11.68 4.08
C LYS A 186 18.90 -11.89 3.86
N PRO A 187 18.24 -12.85 4.53
CA PRO A 187 16.80 -13.06 4.34
C PRO A 187 15.96 -11.85 4.80
N VAL A 188 16.36 -11.16 5.88
CA VAL A 188 15.69 -9.92 6.30
C VAL A 188 15.80 -8.82 5.24
N ALA A 189 16.99 -8.63 4.65
CA ALA A 189 17.19 -7.65 3.58
C ALA A 189 16.40 -7.98 2.31
N ALA A 190 16.32 -9.27 1.94
CA ALA A 190 15.52 -9.73 0.81
C ALA A 190 14.02 -9.52 1.05
N ALA A 191 13.52 -9.83 2.25
CA ALA A 191 12.14 -9.58 2.63
C ALA A 191 11.82 -8.07 2.62
N LEU A 192 12.70 -7.23 3.19
CA LEU A 192 12.57 -5.77 3.17
C LEU A 192 12.39 -5.21 1.76
N SER A 193 13.15 -5.74 0.79
CA SER A 193 13.10 -5.28 -0.60
C SER A 193 11.72 -5.49 -1.23
N VAL A 194 11.07 -6.62 -0.93
CA VAL A 194 9.70 -6.90 -1.39
C VAL A 194 8.67 -6.11 -0.58
N MET A 195 8.86 -6.02 0.74
CA MET A 195 7.93 -5.28 1.60
C MET A 195 7.90 -3.78 1.34
N PHE A 196 8.96 -3.19 0.78
CA PHE A 196 8.97 -1.79 0.37
C PHE A 196 7.82 -1.46 -0.58
N TRP A 197 7.37 -2.44 -1.39
CA TRP A 197 6.18 -2.33 -2.24
C TRP A 197 4.93 -1.85 -1.50
N CYS A 198 4.75 -2.24 -0.23
CA CYS A 198 3.60 -1.87 0.59
C CYS A 198 3.49 -0.36 0.89
N PHE A 199 4.59 0.38 0.73
CA PHE A 199 4.65 1.81 1.02
C PHE A 199 4.78 2.66 -0.25
N VAL A 200 4.86 2.03 -1.41
CA VAL A 200 4.76 2.70 -2.72
C VAL A 200 3.33 3.19 -2.89
N GLY A 201 3.14 4.50 -2.94
CA GLY A 201 1.81 5.13 -3.00
C GLY A 201 1.67 6.39 -2.14
N ILE A 202 2.56 6.59 -1.17
CA ILE A 202 2.63 7.85 -0.38
C ILE A 202 2.89 9.04 -1.33
N GLU A 203 3.74 8.83 -2.34
CA GLU A 203 4.07 9.81 -3.37
C GLU A 203 2.87 10.18 -4.24
N ALA A 204 2.01 9.20 -4.56
CA ALA A 204 0.79 9.42 -5.34
C ALA A 204 -0.22 10.23 -4.51
N PHE A 205 -0.30 9.96 -3.21
CA PHE A 205 -1.14 10.70 -2.28
C PHE A 205 -0.74 12.17 -2.16
N ALA A 206 0.55 12.50 -2.35
CA ALA A 206 1.02 13.89 -2.34
C ALA A 206 0.38 14.77 -3.43
N HIS A 207 -0.08 14.19 -4.54
CA HIS A 207 -0.80 14.92 -5.57
C HIS A 207 -2.19 15.37 -5.13
N MET A 208 -2.76 14.73 -4.10
CA MET A 208 -4.10 15.05 -3.58
C MET A 208 -4.08 16.15 -2.51
N GLY A 209 -2.93 16.74 -2.21
CA GLY A 209 -2.78 17.70 -1.11
C GLY A 209 -3.73 18.91 -1.19
N GLU A 210 -4.00 19.43 -2.40
CA GLU A 210 -4.92 20.56 -2.61
C GLU A 210 -6.40 20.20 -2.45
N GLU A 211 -6.76 18.91 -2.49
CA GLU A 211 -8.14 18.41 -2.39
C GLU A 211 -8.61 18.24 -0.94
N PHE A 212 -7.71 18.39 0.03
CA PHE A 212 -8.06 18.37 1.45
C PHE A 212 -8.80 19.63 1.88
N LYS A 213 -9.82 19.45 2.75
CA LYS A 213 -10.52 20.58 3.38
C LYS A 213 -9.58 21.45 4.22
N ASN A 214 -8.69 20.81 4.98
CA ASN A 214 -7.63 21.48 5.75
C ASN A 214 -6.27 20.82 5.46
N PRO A 215 -5.57 21.21 4.38
CA PRO A 215 -4.30 20.59 3.98
C PRO A 215 -3.21 20.69 5.05
N GLU A 216 -3.15 21.79 5.81
CA GLU A 216 -2.06 21.99 6.79
C GLU A 216 -2.10 21.00 7.96
N ARG A 217 -3.29 20.50 8.29
CA ARG A 217 -3.51 19.58 9.41
C ARG A 217 -3.90 18.19 8.95
N ASP A 218 -4.89 18.09 8.05
CA ASP A 218 -5.51 16.80 7.72
C ASP A 218 -4.63 15.97 6.79
N PHE A 219 -3.85 16.60 5.89
CA PHE A 219 -2.91 15.90 5.01
C PHE A 219 -1.78 15.19 5.77
N PRO A 220 -0.98 15.87 6.62
CA PRO A 220 0.10 15.21 7.35
C PRO A 220 -0.41 14.12 8.30
N LEU A 221 -1.55 14.36 8.96
CA LEU A 221 -2.19 13.34 9.80
C LEU A 221 -2.67 12.14 8.98
N SER A 222 -3.21 12.36 7.78
CA SER A 222 -3.62 11.27 6.88
C SER A 222 -2.43 10.43 6.45
N ILE A 223 -1.28 11.04 6.16
CA ILE A 223 -0.04 10.31 5.84
C ILE A 223 0.41 9.45 7.01
N LEU A 224 0.57 10.04 8.19
CA LEU A 224 1.11 9.33 9.35
C LEU A 224 0.16 8.23 9.84
N ALA A 225 -1.12 8.55 10.03
CA ALA A 225 -2.10 7.57 10.48
C ALA A 225 -2.36 6.50 9.41
N GLY A 226 -2.38 6.85 8.13
CA GLY A 226 -2.57 5.90 7.04
C GLY A 226 -1.41 4.91 6.91
N CYS A 227 -0.16 5.38 6.99
CA CYS A 227 1.01 4.52 7.01
C CYS A 227 1.04 3.61 8.24
N LEU A 228 0.67 4.14 9.41
CA LEU A 228 0.62 3.38 10.65
C LEU A 228 -0.43 2.28 10.59
N ILE A 229 -1.66 2.60 10.15
CA ILE A 229 -2.75 1.63 10.01
C ILE A 229 -2.38 0.55 9.00
N ALA A 230 -1.89 0.94 7.81
CA ALA A 230 -1.47 -0.01 6.80
C ALA A 230 -0.39 -0.95 7.34
N GLY A 231 0.69 -0.39 7.88
CA GLY A 231 1.79 -1.19 8.42
C GLY A 231 1.37 -2.09 9.57
N LEU A 232 0.54 -1.63 10.50
CA LEU A 232 0.05 -2.46 11.61
C LEU A 232 -0.79 -3.63 11.10
N THR A 233 -1.63 -3.37 10.09
CA THR A 233 -2.42 -4.39 9.44
C THR A 233 -1.53 -5.43 8.76
N TYR A 234 -0.50 -4.98 8.05
CA TYR A 234 0.49 -5.85 7.43
C TYR A 234 1.24 -6.73 8.43
N TRP A 235 1.72 -6.12 9.53
CA TRP A 235 2.42 -6.84 10.60
C TRP A 235 1.51 -7.88 11.25
N ALA A 236 0.26 -7.51 11.54
CA ALA A 236 -0.76 -8.41 12.08
C ALA A 236 -1.04 -9.58 11.13
N CYS A 237 -1.22 -9.32 9.83
CA CYS A 237 -1.36 -10.36 8.81
C CYS A 237 -0.13 -11.27 8.76
N SER A 238 1.07 -10.71 8.88
CA SER A 238 2.32 -11.47 8.88
C SER A 238 2.40 -12.46 10.04
N ILE A 239 1.98 -12.06 11.25
CA ILE A 239 1.95 -12.96 12.41
C ILE A 239 0.97 -14.11 12.17
N VAL A 240 -0.23 -13.81 11.66
CA VAL A 240 -1.22 -14.85 11.31
C VAL A 240 -0.65 -15.81 10.28
N VAL A 241 -0.01 -15.28 9.24
CA VAL A 241 0.60 -16.08 8.18
C VAL A 241 1.76 -16.92 8.69
N ILE A 242 2.61 -16.44 9.59
CA ILE A 242 3.69 -17.25 10.17
C ILE A 242 3.10 -18.41 10.99
N LYS A 243 2.09 -18.12 11.83
CA LYS A 243 1.43 -19.12 12.66
C LYS A 243 0.76 -20.22 11.85
N TRP A 244 0.02 -19.86 10.80
CA TRP A 244 -0.69 -20.83 9.96
C TRP A 244 0.19 -21.39 8.83
N GLY A 245 1.16 -20.62 8.36
CA GLY A 245 2.11 -20.94 7.28
C GLY A 245 3.05 -22.08 7.62
N GLY A 246 3.31 -22.34 8.91
CA GLY A 246 3.99 -23.55 9.36
C GLY A 246 3.31 -24.85 8.89
N LEU A 247 2.03 -24.83 8.49
CA LEU A 247 1.30 -25.98 7.95
C LEU A 247 1.30 -26.09 6.41
N TRP A 248 1.66 -25.02 5.67
CA TRP A 248 1.58 -25.00 4.19
C TRP A 248 2.93 -25.26 3.51
N PHE A 249 4.04 -25.19 4.26
CA PHE A 249 5.40 -25.37 3.76
C PHE A 249 6.07 -26.66 4.25
N THR A 250 5.32 -27.56 4.90
CA THR A 250 5.74 -28.92 5.27
C THR A 250 5.05 -29.97 4.43
#